data_AF-U4V4W3-F1
#
_entry.id   AF-U4V4W3-F1
#
_cell.length_a   1.000
_cell.length_b   1.000
_cell.length_c   1.000
_cell.angle_alpha   90.00
_cell.angle_beta   90.00
_cell.angle_gamma   90.00
#
_symmetry.space_group_name_H-M   'P 1'
#
loop_
_entity.id
_entity.type
_entity.pdbx_description
1 polymer ?
#
loop_
_entity_poly.entity_id
_entity_poly.type
_entity_poly.pdbx_seq_one_letter_code
_entity_poly.pdbx_strand_id
1 'polypeptide(L)'
;MPLFNEASRIYKPEEVTFMRSCFSHAAIILEESDREYAATDLSTAIIMLYQNGLRDLNYIAELASRLAHKRYQDRHAETPATGGSCRDRV
;
A
#
# COMPACT_ATOMS: atom_id res chain seq x y z
N MET A 1 -19.19 -5.01 -25.38
CA MET A 1 -19.70 -5.43 -24.05
C MET A 1 -18.54 -6.11 -23.30
N PRO A 2 -17.74 -5.42 -22.47
CA PRO A 2 -16.64 -6.06 -21.77
C PRO A 2 -17.16 -6.68 -20.45
N LEU A 3 -17.25 -8.00 -20.42
CA LEU A 3 -17.70 -8.81 -19.27
C LEU A 3 -16.60 -9.10 -18.24
N PHE A 4 -15.45 -8.43 -18.35
CA PHE A 4 -14.29 -8.67 -17.49
C PHE A 4 -13.82 -7.33 -16.92
N ASN A 5 -14.67 -6.77 -16.06
CA ASN A 5 -14.28 -5.69 -15.17
C ASN A 5 -13.21 -6.24 -14.21
N GLU A 6 -12.12 -5.51 -14.02
CA GLU A 6 -10.90 -5.93 -13.30
C GLU A 6 -11.15 -6.44 -11.87
N ALA A 7 -12.32 -6.10 -11.29
CA ALA A 7 -12.82 -6.58 -10.01
C ALA A 7 -13.33 -8.04 -10.00
N SER A 8 -13.56 -8.67 -11.16
CA SER A 8 -14.04 -10.05 -11.26
C SER A 8 -12.92 -11.08 -11.46
N ARG A 9 -11.68 -10.73 -11.10
CA ARG A 9 -10.59 -11.71 -11.00
C ARG A 9 -10.89 -12.66 -9.84
N ILE A 10 -11.33 -13.87 -10.19
CA ILE A 10 -11.45 -14.96 -9.24
C ILE A 10 -10.04 -15.42 -8.90
N TYR A 11 -9.52 -14.96 -7.76
CA TYR A 11 -8.25 -15.43 -7.22
C TYR A 11 -8.37 -16.90 -6.84
N LYS A 12 -7.40 -17.71 -7.25
CA LYS A 12 -7.29 -19.08 -6.74
C LYS A 12 -6.96 -19.04 -5.25
N PRO A 13 -7.37 -20.04 -4.47
CA PRO A 13 -7.07 -20.11 -3.04
C PRO A 13 -5.55 -20.08 -2.75
N GLU A 14 -4.73 -20.56 -3.68
CA GLU A 14 -3.26 -20.48 -3.60
C GLU A 14 -2.75 -19.03 -3.65
N GLU A 15 -3.33 -18.19 -4.52
CA GLU A 15 -2.95 -16.78 -4.67
C GLU A 15 -3.35 -15.99 -3.43
N VAL A 16 -4.53 -16.27 -2.86
CA VAL A 16 -4.98 -15.63 -1.61
C VAL A 16 -4.08 -16.01 -0.43
N THR A 17 -3.65 -17.27 -0.38
CA THR A 17 -2.69 -17.73 0.63
C THR A 17 -1.35 -17.03 0.47
N PHE A 18 -0.85 -16.90 -0.75
CA PHE A 18 0.38 -16.17 -1.05
C PHE A 18 0.31 -14.69 -0.65
N MET A 19 -0.79 -14.01 -0.99
CA MET A 19 -1.01 -12.60 -0.63
C MET A 19 -1.09 -12.41 0.89
N ARG A 20 -1.73 -13.34 1.62
CA ARG A 20 -1.73 -13.34 3.09
C ARG A 20 -0.33 -13.51 3.66
N SER A 21 0.47 -14.44 3.14
CA SER A 21 1.85 -14.62 3.58
C SER A 21 2.70 -13.38 3.31
N CYS A 22 2.54 -12.73 2.14
CA CYS A 22 3.19 -11.46 1.84
C CYS A 22 2.78 -10.35 2.83
N PHE A 23 1.50 -10.28 3.18
CA PHE A 23 1.00 -9.30 4.14
C PHE A 23 1.63 -9.50 5.52
N SER A 24 1.64 -10.75 6.03
CA SER A 24 2.28 -11.06 7.30
C SER A 24 3.77 -10.72 7.29
N HIS A 25 4.49 -11.03 6.21
CA HIS A 25 5.92 -10.73 6.11
C HIS A 25 6.20 -9.23 6.05
N ALA A 26 5.42 -8.49 5.26
CA ALA A 26 5.53 -7.04 5.21
C ALA A 26 5.20 -6.41 6.57
N ALA A 27 4.14 -6.86 7.24
CA ALA A 27 3.76 -6.36 8.56
C ALA A 27 4.91 -6.50 9.58
N ILE A 28 5.58 -7.66 9.60
CA ILE A 28 6.77 -7.88 10.45
C ILE A 28 7.88 -6.87 10.14
N ILE A 29 8.21 -6.67 8.85
CA ILE A 29 9.25 -5.72 8.44
C ILE A 29 8.92 -4.29 8.88
N LEU A 30 7.63 -3.89 8.84
CA LEU A 30 7.20 -2.57 9.29
C LEU A 30 7.19 -2.43 10.81
N GLU A 31 6.79 -3.47 11.54
CA GLU A 31 6.86 -3.52 13.00
C GLU A 31 8.31 -3.44 13.49
N GLU A 32 9.23 -4.18 12.87
CA GLU A 32 10.68 -4.10 13.18
C GLU A 32 11.27 -2.71 12.88
N SER A 33 10.71 -2.01 11.90
CA SER A 33 11.15 -0.67 11.51
C SER A 33 10.51 0.44 12.34
N ASP A 34 9.59 0.13 13.26
CA ASP A 34 8.76 1.08 14.04
C ASP A 34 8.07 2.14 13.15
N ARG A 35 7.63 1.74 11.94
CA ARG A 35 7.01 2.65 10.98
C ARG A 35 5.50 2.50 11.03
N GLU A 36 4.81 3.59 11.31
CA GLU A 36 3.35 3.64 11.21
C GLU A 36 2.90 3.36 9.77
N TYR A 37 1.89 2.50 9.64
CA TYR A 37 1.34 2.12 8.34
C TYR A 37 -0.16 1.92 8.39
N ALA A 38 -0.82 2.27 7.29
CA ALA A 38 -2.21 1.90 7.07
C ALA A 38 -2.27 0.50 6.44
N ALA A 39 -2.91 -0.44 7.12
CA ALA A 39 -3.12 -1.80 6.62
C ALA A 39 -3.82 -1.83 5.25
N THR A 40 -4.68 -0.84 4.98
CA THR A 40 -5.35 -0.66 3.67
C THR A 40 -4.37 -0.30 2.55
N ASP A 41 -3.42 0.60 2.79
CA ASP A 41 -2.39 0.97 1.80
C ASP A 41 -1.42 -0.18 1.53
N LEU A 42 -1.03 -0.90 2.58
CA LEU A 42 -0.16 -2.07 2.46
C LEU A 42 -0.83 -3.17 1.64
N SER A 43 -2.11 -3.47 1.92
CA SER A 43 -2.89 -4.43 1.16
C SER A 43 -3.02 -4.04 -0.31
N THR A 44 -3.28 -2.75 -0.58
CA THR A 44 -3.41 -2.22 -1.94
C THR A 44 -2.10 -2.33 -2.72
N ALA A 45 -0.97 -2.00 -2.08
CA ALA A 45 0.35 -2.14 -2.67
C ALA A 45 0.68 -3.60 -3.02
N ILE A 46 0.39 -4.55 -2.13
CA ILE A 46 0.59 -5.99 -2.39
C ILE A 46 -0.25 -6.46 -3.59
N ILE A 47 -1.53 -6.06 -3.65
CA ILE A 47 -2.42 -6.42 -4.76
C ILE A 47 -1.89 -5.85 -6.09
N MET A 48 -1.47 -4.58 -6.10
CA MET A 48 -0.89 -3.95 -7.28
C MET A 48 0.39 -4.68 -7.74
N LEU A 49 1.31 -4.99 -6.83
CA LEU A 49 2.56 -5.68 -7.15
C LEU A 49 2.30 -7.09 -7.69
N TYR A 50 1.35 -7.80 -7.10
CA TYR A 50 0.91 -9.11 -7.56
C TYR A 50 0.31 -9.04 -8.98
N GLN A 51 -0.51 -8.03 -9.26
CA GLN A 51 -1.11 -7.81 -10.59
C GLN A 51 -0.07 -7.46 -11.65
N ASN A 52 1.03 -6.79 -11.28
CA ASN A 52 2.16 -6.50 -12.17
C ASN A 52 3.03 -7.75 -12.47
N GLY A 53 2.73 -8.89 -11.87
CA GLY A 53 3.38 -10.16 -12.16
C GLY A 53 4.56 -10.52 -11.27
N LEU A 54 4.80 -9.77 -10.18
CA LEU A 54 5.75 -10.19 -9.16
C LEU A 54 5.24 -11.44 -8.44
N ARG A 55 6.09 -12.46 -8.35
CA ARG A 55 5.80 -13.72 -7.65
C ARG A 55 6.76 -14.01 -6.49
N ASP A 56 7.69 -13.09 -6.21
CA ASP A 56 8.65 -13.23 -5.12
C ASP A 56 8.11 -12.61 -3.83
N LEU A 57 7.89 -13.45 -2.81
CA LEU A 57 7.30 -13.03 -1.54
C LEU A 57 8.15 -11.96 -0.84
N ASN A 58 9.46 -12.18 -0.74
CA ASN A 58 10.35 -11.27 -0.02
C ASN A 58 10.47 -9.91 -0.74
N TYR A 59 10.52 -9.96 -2.07
CA TYR A 59 10.62 -8.76 -2.89
C TYR A 59 9.33 -7.94 -2.88
N ILE A 60 8.17 -8.61 -2.91
CA ILE A 60 6.86 -7.95 -2.76
C ILE A 60 6.75 -7.32 -1.37
N ALA A 61 7.14 -8.03 -0.32
CA ALA A 61 7.05 -7.52 1.05
C ALA A 61 7.94 -6.27 1.27
N GLU A 62 9.17 -6.29 0.79
CA GLU A 62 10.09 -5.14 0.88
C GLU A 62 9.58 -3.95 0.05
N LEU A 63 9.10 -4.20 -1.17
CA LEU A 63 8.63 -3.13 -2.03
C LEU A 63 7.30 -2.54 -1.54
N ALA A 64 6.40 -3.39 -1.03
CA ALA A 64 5.13 -2.99 -0.43
C ALA A 64 5.36 -2.16 0.84
N SER A 65 6.33 -2.53 1.69
CA SER A 65 6.64 -1.74 2.89
C SER A 65 7.16 -0.35 2.56
N ARG A 66 8.04 -0.25 1.55
CA ARG A 66 8.54 1.04 1.04
C ARG A 66 7.42 1.89 0.44
N LEU A 67 6.52 1.29 -0.34
CA LEU A 67 5.37 1.97 -0.94
C LEU A 67 4.37 2.45 0.12
N ALA A 68 4.03 1.59 1.09
CA ALA A 68 3.11 1.93 2.17
C ALA A 68 3.66 3.08 3.01
N HIS A 69 4.95 3.04 3.34
CA HIS A 69 5.60 4.12 4.07
C HIS A 69 5.63 5.42 3.26
N LYS A 70 5.95 5.37 1.96
CA LYS A 70 5.93 6.55 1.09
C LYS A 70 4.53 7.16 1.00
N ARG A 71 3.49 6.34 0.88
CA ARG A 71 2.09 6.81 0.85
C ARG A 71 1.64 7.38 2.19
N TYR A 72 2.09 6.82 3.29
CA TYR A 72 1.85 7.38 4.62
C TYR A 72 2.49 8.77 4.75
N GLN A 73 3.76 8.91 4.34
CA GLN A 73 4.44 10.20 4.32
C GLN A 73 3.74 11.22 3.41
N ASP A 74 3.29 10.83 2.22
CA ASP A 74 2.61 11.71 1.27
C ASP A 74 1.30 12.26 1.86
N ARG A 75 0.47 11.39 2.45
CA ARG A 75 -0.78 11.79 3.13
C ARG A 75 -0.54 12.65 4.38
N HIS A 76 0.56 12.40 5.11
CA HIS A 76 0.92 13.22 6.28
C HIS A 76 1.65 14.52 5.91
N ALA A 77 2.30 14.59 4.75
CA ALA A 77 2.89 15.82 4.21
C ALA A 77 1.82 16.83 3.81
N GLU A 78 0.60 16.36 3.50
CA GLU A 78 -0.58 17.20 3.29
C GLU A 78 -1.24 17.70 4.59
N THR A 79 -0.58 17.57 5.74
CA THR A 79 -0.92 18.41 6.89
C THR A 79 -0.07 19.69 6.78
N PRO A 80 -0.58 20.79 6.19
CA PRO A 80 0.13 22.06 6.24
C PRO A 80 0.16 22.50 7.70
N ALA A 81 1.31 22.37 8.33
CA ALA A 81 1.70 23.31 9.36
C ALA A 81 1.69 24.70 8.71
N THR A 82 0.63 25.46 8.98
CA THR A 82 0.59 26.92 8.98
C THR A 82 1.16 27.61 7.72
N GLY A 83 0.31 27.75 6.70
CA GLY A 83 0.63 28.55 5.53
C GLY A 83 -0.61 29.15 4.88
N GLY A 84 -1.18 30.20 5.48
CA GLY A 84 -2.03 31.14 4.74
C GLY A 84 -3.45 31.32 5.27
N SER A 85 -3.64 32.32 6.14
CA SER A 85 -4.72 33.29 5.93
C SER A 85 -4.44 34.54 6.79
N CYS A 86 -3.47 35.35 6.37
CA CYS A 86 -3.45 36.76 6.79
C CYS A 86 -4.33 37.50 5.78
N ARG A 87 -5.55 37.78 6.21
CA ARG A 87 -6.62 38.46 5.50
C ARG A 87 -6.16 39.77 4.86
N ASP A 88 -6.50 39.90 3.58
CA ASP A 88 -7.10 41.07 2.94
C ASP A 88 -6.64 42.46 3.44
N ARG A 89 -5.79 43.12 2.65
CA ARG A 89 -5.60 44.58 2.70
C ARG A 89 -6.69 45.24 1.85
N VAL A 90 -7.55 46.05 2.47
CA VAL A 90 -8.10 47.28 1.89
C VAL A 90 -8.31 48.33 2.98
#